data_AF-A0A4E0RHE1-F1
#
_entry.id   AF-A0A4E0RHE1-F1
#
_cell.length_a   1.000
_cell.length_b   1.000
_cell.length_c   1.000
_cell.angle_alpha   90.00
_cell.angle_beta   90.00
_cell.angle_gamma   90.00
#
_symmetry.space_group_name_H-M   'P 1'
#
loop_
_entity.id
_entity.type
_entity.pdbx_description
1 polymer ?
#
loop_
_entity_poly.entity_id
_entity_poly.type
_entity_poly.pdbx_seq_one_letter_code
_entity_poly.pdbx_strand_id
1 'polypeptide(L)'
;MSGFEFIDAFQAYLLGNFQSALKVLQRIRSPDENTKFKIDVLTYRIYIAQKKYGIVLDEVPEDTESIELKLLRITALFFTNPSKRTRLIEELDDIMSGTLNPEDETALVLAATVYLNAGVRSSFHNIFSGSRKSTEDTASRK
;
A
#
# COMPACT_ATOMS: atom_id res chain seq x y z
N MET A 1 -19.22 -10.61 -11.45
CA MET A 1 -19.36 -11.24 -10.12
C MET A 1 -18.17 -10.94 -9.21
N SER A 2 -16.95 -10.79 -9.74
CA SER A 2 -15.72 -10.51 -8.96
C SER A 2 -15.69 -9.18 -8.18
N GLY A 3 -16.44 -8.15 -8.61
CA GLY A 3 -16.38 -6.81 -8.00
C GLY A 3 -16.92 -6.76 -6.56
N PHE A 4 -18.00 -7.48 -6.25
CA PHE A 4 -18.58 -7.51 -4.89
C PHE A 4 -17.71 -8.32 -3.93
N GLU A 5 -17.15 -9.44 -4.38
CA GLU A 5 -16.27 -10.27 -3.55
C GLU A 5 -14.99 -9.53 -3.14
N PHE A 6 -14.44 -8.70 -4.03
CA PHE A 6 -13.30 -7.86 -3.69
C PHE A 6 -13.63 -6.82 -2.62
N ILE A 7 -14.81 -6.20 -2.70
CA ILE A 7 -15.30 -5.26 -1.69
C ILE A 7 -15.46 -5.96 -0.34
N ASP A 8 -16.05 -7.17 -0.31
CA ASP A 8 -16.20 -7.96 0.92
C ASP A 8 -14.84 -8.30 1.55
N ALA A 9 -13.86 -8.68 0.72
CA ALA A 9 -12.49 -8.93 1.18
C ALA A 9 -11.83 -7.67 1.75
N PHE A 10 -12.00 -6.52 1.09
CA PHE A 10 -11.45 -5.25 1.54
C PHE A 10 -12.07 -4.79 2.86
N GLN A 11 -13.39 -4.92 3.01
CA GLN A 11 -14.07 -4.62 4.27
C GLN A 11 -13.60 -5.53 5.41
N ALA A 12 -13.46 -6.83 5.15
CA ALA A 12 -12.91 -7.77 6.13
C ALA A 12 -11.47 -7.40 6.53
N TYR A 13 -10.64 -6.96 5.59
CA TYR A 13 -9.30 -6.44 5.86
C TYR A 13 -9.32 -5.20 6.77
N LEU A 14 -10.17 -4.21 6.47
CA LEU A 14 -10.31 -2.99 7.28
C LEU A 14 -10.75 -3.27 8.72
N LEU A 15 -11.58 -4.30 8.92
CA LEU A 15 -12.03 -4.75 10.24
C LEU A 15 -11.02 -5.66 10.97
N GLY A 16 -9.84 -5.91 10.37
CA GLY A 16 -8.83 -6.80 10.94
C GLY A 16 -9.15 -8.29 10.81
N ASN A 17 -10.21 -8.66 10.09
CA ASN A 17 -10.57 -10.06 9.83
C ASN A 17 -9.78 -10.62 8.63
N PHE A 18 -8.47 -10.71 8.82
CA PHE A 18 -7.50 -11.05 7.77
C PHE A 18 -7.70 -12.45 7.19
N GLN A 19 -8.05 -13.43 8.02
CA GLN A 19 -8.24 -14.81 7.55
C GLN A 19 -9.48 -14.95 6.66
N SER A 20 -10.57 -14.26 7.00
CA SER A 20 -11.75 -14.21 6.14
C SER A 20 -11.45 -13.45 4.84
N ALA A 21 -10.74 -12.32 4.92
CA ALA A 21 -10.34 -11.56 3.73
C ALA A 21 -9.55 -12.43 2.73
N LEU A 22 -8.51 -13.14 3.20
CA LEU A 22 -7.71 -14.04 2.36
C LEU A 22 -8.56 -15.16 1.73
N LYS A 23 -9.46 -15.78 2.49
CA LYS A 23 -10.37 -16.80 1.96
C LYS A 23 -11.26 -16.26 0.85
N VAL A 24 -11.75 -15.03 0.97
CA VAL A 24 -12.54 -14.39 -0.08
C VAL A 24 -11.67 -14.16 -1.31
N LEU A 25 -10.49 -13.55 -1.16
CA LEU A 25 -9.56 -13.28 -2.26
C LEU A 25 -9.17 -14.53 -3.05
N GLN A 26 -8.85 -15.63 -2.36
CA GLN A 26 -8.47 -16.90 -2.98
C GLN A 26 -9.59 -17.55 -3.82
N ARG A 27 -10.85 -17.18 -3.58
CA ARG A 27 -12.00 -17.65 -4.36
C ARG A 27 -12.22 -16.83 -5.63
N ILE A 28 -11.77 -15.59 -5.67
CA ILE A 28 -11.95 -14.73 -6.83
C ILE A 28 -11.09 -15.27 -7.97
N ARG A 29 -11.74 -15.75 -9.03
CA ARG A 29 -11.08 -16.15 -10.27
C ARG A 29 -11.38 -15.09 -11.32
N SER A 30 -10.34 -14.40 -11.80
CA SER A 30 -10.46 -13.42 -12.88
C SER A 30 -9.40 -13.67 -13.94
N PRO A 31 -9.75 -13.66 -15.24
CA PRO A 31 -8.77 -13.69 -16.32
C PRO A 31 -8.11 -12.31 -16.54
N ASP A 32 -8.66 -11.24 -15.97
CA ASP A 32 -8.15 -9.87 -16.10
C ASP A 32 -6.95 -9.62 -15.18
N GLU A 33 -5.81 -9.26 -15.77
CA GLU A 33 -4.55 -9.00 -15.07
C GLU A 33 -4.65 -7.83 -14.08
N ASN A 34 -5.43 -6.79 -14.39
CA ASN A 34 -5.63 -5.67 -13.46
C ASN A 34 -6.36 -6.10 -12.18
N THR A 35 -7.33 -7.00 -12.32
CA THR A 35 -8.05 -7.58 -11.18
C THR A 35 -7.13 -8.46 -10.34
N LYS A 36 -6.29 -9.30 -10.98
CA LYS A 36 -5.31 -10.12 -10.27
C LYS A 36 -4.32 -9.25 -9.50
N PHE A 37 -3.81 -8.21 -10.14
CA PHE A 37 -2.92 -7.24 -9.51
C PHE A 37 -3.54 -6.60 -8.26
N LYS A 38 -4.80 -6.17 -8.32
CA LYS A 38 -5.52 -5.65 -7.14
C LYS A 38 -5.65 -6.68 -6.01
N ILE A 39 -5.92 -7.95 -6.37
CA ILE A 39 -5.98 -9.07 -5.41
C ILE A 39 -4.63 -9.29 -4.74
N ASP A 40 -3.54 -9.28 -5.50
CA ASP A 40 -2.19 -9.48 -5.00
C ASP A 40 -1.79 -8.34 -4.06
N VAL A 41 -2.01 -7.09 -4.46
CA VAL A 41 -1.75 -5.91 -3.63
C VAL A 41 -2.49 -6.01 -2.29
N LEU A 42 -3.78 -6.35 -2.29
CA LEU A 42 -4.53 -6.49 -1.04
C LEU A 42 -4.06 -7.70 -0.22
N THR A 43 -3.67 -8.80 -0.86
CA THR A 43 -3.12 -9.99 -0.19
C THR A 43 -1.81 -9.66 0.53
N TYR A 44 -0.90 -8.95 -0.10
CA TYR A 44 0.35 -8.51 0.52
C TYR A 44 0.12 -7.53 1.67
N ARG A 45 -0.84 -6.60 1.55
CA ARG A 45 -1.25 -5.72 2.67
C ARG A 45 -1.73 -6.54 3.87
N ILE A 46 -2.52 -7.58 3.64
CA ILE A 46 -2.96 -8.49 4.69
C ILE A 46 -1.75 -9.20 5.34
N TYR A 47 -0.79 -9.69 4.56
CA TYR A 47 0.42 -10.30 5.12
C TYR A 47 1.26 -9.33 5.96
N ILE A 48 1.42 -8.08 5.52
CA ILE A 48 2.07 -7.03 6.32
C ILE A 48 1.32 -6.81 7.63
N ALA A 49 -0.02 -6.70 7.60
CA ALA A 49 -0.83 -6.52 8.79
C ALA A 49 -0.73 -7.71 9.78
N GLN A 50 -0.52 -8.92 9.24
CA GLN A 50 -0.23 -10.13 10.03
C GLN A 50 1.24 -10.27 10.47
N LYS A 51 2.10 -9.28 10.18
CA LYS A 51 3.55 -9.33 10.41
C LYS A 51 4.28 -10.46 9.68
N LYS A 52 3.67 -10.98 8.61
CA LYS A 52 4.25 -12.01 7.74
C LYS A 52 5.11 -11.38 6.64
N TYR A 53 6.09 -10.59 7.06
CA TYR A 53 6.93 -9.81 6.15
C TYR A 53 7.77 -10.69 5.21
N GLY A 54 8.23 -11.86 5.69
CA GLY A 54 9.01 -12.80 4.87
C GLY A 54 8.29 -13.18 3.58
N ILE A 55 6.99 -13.50 3.66
CA ILE A 55 6.18 -13.86 2.48
C ILE A 55 6.18 -12.74 1.44
N VAL A 56 6.01 -11.49 1.89
CA VAL A 56 6.02 -10.33 0.99
C VAL A 56 7.39 -10.14 0.34
N LEU A 57 8.47 -10.35 1.09
CA LEU A 57 9.84 -10.22 0.58
C LEU A 57 10.24 -11.37 -0.36
N ASP A 58 9.62 -12.54 -0.21
CA ASP A 58 9.86 -13.71 -1.06
C ASP A 58 9.02 -13.63 -2.35
N GLU A 59 7.77 -13.18 -2.27
CA GLU A 59 6.83 -13.16 -3.40
C GLU A 59 6.90 -11.88 -4.24
N VAL A 60 7.26 -10.73 -3.66
CA VAL A 60 7.38 -9.45 -4.39
C VAL A 60 8.82 -9.24 -4.87
N PRO A 61 9.08 -9.22 -6.20
CA PRO A 61 10.41 -9.00 -6.75
C PRO A 61 11.01 -7.66 -6.34
N GLU A 62 12.34 -7.59 -6.25
CA GLU A 62 13.06 -6.36 -5.91
C GLU A 62 13.07 -5.35 -7.06
N ASP A 63 13.05 -5.85 -8.30
CA ASP A 63 13.04 -5.12 -9.56
C ASP A 63 11.62 -4.84 -10.07
N THR A 64 10.61 -4.88 -9.19
CA THR A 64 9.23 -4.54 -9.58
C THR A 64 9.12 -3.08 -10.05
N GLU A 65 8.52 -2.90 -11.23
CA GLU A 65 8.20 -1.58 -11.79
C GLU A 65 6.92 -0.98 -11.19
N SER A 66 6.05 -1.79 -10.58
CA SER A 66 4.88 -1.29 -9.85
C SER A 66 5.29 -0.55 -8.59
N ILE A 67 4.82 0.70 -8.47
CA ILE A 67 5.02 1.54 -7.29
C ILE A 67 4.37 0.91 -6.06
N GLU A 68 3.16 0.36 -6.19
CA GLU A 68 2.43 -0.26 -5.09
C GLU A 68 3.18 -1.47 -4.53
N LEU A 69 3.68 -2.35 -5.41
CA LEU A 69 4.49 -3.51 -5.01
C LEU A 69 5.83 -3.07 -4.40
N LYS A 70 6.48 -2.05 -4.97
CA LYS A 70 7.71 -1.46 -4.42
C LYS A 70 7.49 -0.93 -3.01
N LEU A 71 6.41 -0.19 -2.78
CA LEU A 71 6.03 0.34 -1.46
C LEU A 71 5.67 -0.77 -0.46
N LEU A 72 5.02 -1.84 -0.89
CA LEU A 72 4.77 -3.02 -0.05
C LEU A 72 6.08 -3.67 0.40
N ARG A 73 7.04 -3.84 -0.52
CA ARG A 73 8.37 -4.38 -0.22
C ARG A 73 9.16 -3.47 0.72
N ILE A 74 9.19 -2.15 0.47
CA ILE A 74 9.80 -1.15 1.36
C ILE A 74 9.20 -1.24 2.76
N THR A 75 7.87 -1.31 2.86
CA THR A 75 7.16 -1.43 4.15
C THR A 75 7.58 -2.70 4.89
N ALA A 76 7.64 -3.84 4.20
CA ALA A 76 8.10 -5.11 4.78
C ALA A 76 9.57 -5.04 5.24
N LEU A 77 10.48 -4.49 4.42
CA LEU A 77 11.89 -4.30 4.75
C LEU A 77 12.08 -3.37 5.95
N PHE A 78 11.29 -2.31 6.05
CA PHE A 78 11.36 -1.35 7.15
C PHE A 78 11.09 -2.02 8.51
N PHE A 79 10.12 -2.95 8.55
CA PHE A 79 9.78 -3.69 9.76
C PHE A 79 10.78 -4.81 10.10
N THR A 80 11.41 -5.43 9.10
CA THR A 80 12.36 -6.55 9.32
C THR A 80 13.81 -6.13 9.47
N ASN A 81 14.20 -4.95 8.97
CA ASN A 81 15.61 -4.57 8.87
C ASN A 81 15.89 -3.18 9.47
N PRO A 82 16.05 -3.08 10.81
CA PRO A 82 16.25 -1.80 11.51
C PRO A 82 17.43 -0.97 11.00
N SER A 83 18.53 -1.62 10.57
CA SER A 83 19.73 -0.94 10.09
C SER A 83 19.55 -0.25 8.75
N LYS A 84 18.54 -0.64 7.95
CA LYS A 84 18.25 -0.04 6.64
C LYS A 84 17.16 1.03 6.68
N ARG A 85 16.55 1.29 7.84
CA ARG A 85 15.37 2.17 7.95
C ARG A 85 15.61 3.58 7.39
N THR A 86 16.74 4.20 7.70
CA THR A 86 17.05 5.55 7.19
C THR A 86 17.05 5.59 5.67
N ARG A 87 17.77 4.66 5.03
CA ARG A 87 17.82 4.55 3.57
C ARG A 87 16.45 4.27 2.94
N LEU A 88 15.63 3.43 3.59
CA LEU A 88 14.29 3.11 3.11
C LEU A 88 13.33 4.32 3.20
N ILE A 89 13.54 5.21 4.17
CA ILE A 89 12.77 6.46 4.28
C ILE A 89 13.20 7.43 3.17
N GLU A 90 14.50 7.54 2.88
CA GLU A 90 15.00 8.36 1.78
C GLU A 90 14.45 7.87 0.43
N GLU A 91 14.49 6.55 0.18
CA GLU A 91 13.91 5.95 -1.02
C GLU A 91 12.40 6.20 -1.12
N LEU A 92 11.70 6.16 0.01
CA LEU A 92 10.28 6.50 0.07
C LEU A 92 10.04 7.98 -0.27
N ASP A 93 10.84 8.90 0.27
CA ASP A 93 10.75 10.33 -0.03
C ASP A 93 10.95 10.61 -1.54
N ASP A 94 11.89 9.91 -2.19
CA ASP A 94 12.12 10.01 -3.63
C ASP A 94 10.90 9.54 -4.44
N ILE A 95 10.29 8.41 -4.08
CA ILE A 95 9.07 7.90 -4.73
C ILE A 95 7.93 8.91 -4.60
N MET A 96 7.75 9.45 -3.39
CA MET A 96 6.66 10.37 -3.05
C MET A 96 6.80 11.75 -3.71
N SER A 97 8.03 12.20 -3.98
CA SER A 97 8.28 13.50 -4.59
C SER A 97 8.21 13.51 -6.12
N GLY A 98 8.50 12.38 -6.78
CA GLY A 98 8.66 12.33 -8.23
C GLY A 98 7.56 11.62 -9.03
N THR A 99 6.90 10.60 -8.46
CA THR A 99 6.21 9.58 -9.29
C THR A 99 4.81 9.20 -8.83
N LEU A 100 4.37 9.68 -7.65
CA LEU A 100 3.11 9.22 -7.08
C LEU A 100 1.90 9.93 -7.70
N ASN A 101 0.91 9.16 -8.12
CA ASN A 101 -0.43 9.69 -8.32
C ASN A 101 -1.02 10.07 -6.95
N PRO A 102 -1.38 11.34 -6.69
CA PRO A 102 -1.95 11.76 -5.41
C PRO A 102 -3.32 11.12 -5.10
N GLU A 103 -3.94 10.45 -6.06
CA GLU A 103 -5.19 9.70 -5.88
C GLU A 103 -4.97 8.21 -5.56
N ASP A 104 -3.73 7.71 -5.60
CA ASP A 104 -3.44 6.32 -5.21
C ASP A 104 -3.44 6.17 -3.69
N GLU A 105 -4.62 5.91 -3.15
CA GLU A 105 -4.85 5.67 -1.73
C GLU A 105 -3.97 4.55 -1.17
N THR A 106 -3.70 3.49 -1.95
CA THR A 106 -2.89 2.37 -1.45
C THR A 106 -1.47 2.80 -1.20
N ALA A 107 -0.87 3.50 -2.17
CA ALA A 107 0.47 4.03 -2.02
C ALA A 107 0.58 5.03 -0.87
N LEU A 108 -0.39 5.95 -0.75
CA LEU A 108 -0.45 6.92 0.34
C LEU A 108 -0.51 6.25 1.72
N VAL A 109 -1.35 5.21 1.88
CA VAL A 109 -1.49 4.49 3.15
C VAL A 109 -0.22 3.72 3.51
N LEU A 110 0.47 3.12 2.54
CA LEU A 110 1.73 2.43 2.77
C LEU A 110 2.85 3.40 3.18
N ALA A 111 2.99 4.51 2.46
CA ALA A 111 3.94 5.56 2.80
C ALA A 111 3.68 6.13 4.20
N ALA A 112 2.41 6.44 4.50
CA ALA A 112 1.97 6.87 5.81
C ALA A 112 2.36 5.88 6.92
N THR A 113 2.17 4.59 6.68
CA THR A 113 2.50 3.53 7.63
C THR A 113 3.99 3.58 7.99
N VAL A 114 4.87 3.72 7.00
CA VAL A 114 6.32 3.84 7.24
C VAL A 114 6.65 5.11 8.00
N TYR A 115 6.19 6.28 7.57
CA TYR A 115 6.51 7.56 8.24
C TYR A 115 6.05 7.62 9.70
N LEU A 116 4.84 7.13 9.98
CA LEU A 116 4.29 7.10 11.33
C LEU A 116 5.10 6.18 12.24
N ASN A 117 5.53 5.01 11.73
CA ASN A 117 6.36 4.08 12.50
C ASN A 117 7.82 4.53 12.62
N ALA A 118 8.31 5.35 11.69
CA ALA A 118 9.63 5.98 11.76
C ALA A 118 9.68 7.17 12.73
N GLY A 119 8.52 7.69 13.16
CA GLY A 119 8.43 8.90 14.00
C GLY A 119 8.62 10.20 13.22
N VAL A 120 8.66 10.15 11.88
CA VAL A 120 8.87 11.31 11.01
C VAL A 120 7.53 11.97 10.68
N ARG A 121 6.94 12.64 11.68
CA ARG A 121 5.58 13.24 11.56
C ARG A 121 5.50 14.38 10.55
N SER A 122 6.60 15.10 10.33
CA SER A 122 6.64 16.25 9.43
C SER A 122 6.45 15.84 7.96
N SER A 123 7.11 14.78 7.51
CA SER A 123 6.95 14.24 6.14
C SER A 123 5.53 13.75 5.89
N PHE A 124 4.92 13.07 6.88
CA PHE A 124 3.50 12.68 6.82
C PHE A 124 2.56 13.89 6.62
N HIS A 125 2.73 14.96 7.40
CA HIS A 125 1.84 16.12 7.30
C HIS A 125 1.93 16.82 5.94
N ASN A 126 3.12 16.90 5.36
CA ASN A 126 3.33 17.54 4.04
C ASN A 126 2.64 16.77 2.92
N ILE A 127 2.69 15.43 2.95
CA ILE A 127 2.02 14.58 1.95
C ILE A 127 0.50 14.74 2.04
N PHE A 128 -0.09 14.58 3.23
CA PHE A 128 -1.55 14.61 3.38
C PHE A 128 -2.15 16.02 3.27
N SER A 129 -1.39 17.07 3.59
CA SER A 129 -1.84 18.45 3.34
C SER A 129 -1.76 18.83 1.85
N GLY A 130 -0.78 18.29 1.11
CA GLY A 130 -0.70 18.41 -0.35
C GLY A 130 -1.89 17.76 -1.06
N SER A 131 -2.27 16.54 -0.68
CA SER A 131 -3.42 15.82 -1.25
C SER A 131 -4.78 16.51 -1.00
N ARG A 132 -4.92 17.32 0.07
CA ARG A 132 -6.16 18.08 0.32
C ARG A 132 -6.32 19.28 -0.61
N LYS A 133 -5.22 19.97 -0.95
CA LYS A 133 -5.29 21.16 -1.83
C LYS A 133 -5.76 20.81 -3.25
N SER A 134 -5.35 19.66 -3.79
CA SER A 134 -5.80 19.20 -5.12
C SER A 134 -7.30 18.88 -5.18
N THR A 135 -7.90 18.48 -4.05
CA THR A 135 -9.35 18.23 -3.97
C THR A 135 -10.19 19.50 -3.82
N GLU A 136 -9.63 20.59 -3.30
CA GLU A 136 -10.32 21.88 -3.20
C GLU A 136 -10.30 22.66 -4.53
N ASP A 137 -9.20 22.61 -5.27
CA ASP A 137 -9.09 23.29 -6.58
C ASP A 137 -10.00 22.70 -7.67
N THR A 138 -10.37 21.42 -7.54
CA THR A 138 -11.33 20.76 -8.44
C THR A 138 -12.79 21.01 -8.05
N ALA A 139 -13.06 21.32 -6.78
CA ALA A 139 -14.39 21.70 -6.29
C ALA A 139 -14.72 23.19 -6.57
N SER A 140 -13.72 24.06 -6.69
CA SER A 140 -13.89 25.49 -7.02
C SER A 140 -14.04 25.82 -8.51
N ARG A 141 -14.09 24.82 -9.40
CA ARG A 141 -14.29 24.98 -10.86
C ARG A 141 -15.64 24.48 -11.40
N LYS A 142 -16.64 24.28 -10.53
CA LYS A 142 -18.02 24.03 -10.95
C LYS A 142 -18.95 25.17 -10.55
#